data_AF-A0A936D494-F1
#
_entry.id   AF-A0A936D494-F1
#
_cell.length_a   1.000
_cell.length_b   1.000
_cell.length_c   1.000
_cell.angle_alpha   90.00
_cell.angle_beta   90.00
_cell.angle_gamma   90.00
#
_symmetry.space_group_name_H-M   'P 1'
#
loop_
_entity.id
_entity.type
_entity.pdbx_description
1 polymer ?
#
loop_
_entity_poly.entity_id
_entity_poly.type
_entity_poly.pdbx_seq_one_letter_code
_entity_poly.pdbx_strand_id
1 'polypeptide(L)'
;MLALVRAATVLLYPRTEDLPGAEDCDLDAFLTRYRDETTPLVWVGVVLGAIVFHLTPILTVKVPLPAFWLPPKLADRHADAIATTDSYLLRQAVFLVKLVAGLAWASHPEVRKRFALAPLEADPDTWRTE
;
A
#
# COMPACT_ATOMS: atom_id res chain seq x y z
N MET A 1 4.48 -13.75 -0.12
CA MET A 1 4.92 -12.33 -0.16
C MET A 1 3.82 -11.38 -0.60
N LEU A 2 3.07 -11.68 -1.69
CA LEU A 2 1.92 -10.86 -2.11
C LEU A 2 0.93 -10.58 -0.97
N ALA A 3 0.54 -11.59 -0.20
CA ALA A 3 -0.36 -11.41 0.95
C ALA A 3 0.17 -10.43 2.02
N LEU A 4 1.49 -10.36 2.23
CA LEU A 4 2.10 -9.42 3.18
C LEU A 4 1.99 -7.98 2.66
N VAL A 5 2.32 -7.78 1.38
CA VAL A 5 2.20 -6.46 0.73
C VAL A 5 0.74 -6.02 0.66
N ARG A 6 -0.17 -6.94 0.34
CA ARG A 6 -1.63 -6.71 0.38
C ARG A 6 -2.08 -6.25 1.76
N ALA A 7 -1.73 -6.99 2.81
CA ALA A 7 -2.10 -6.64 4.18
C ALA A 7 -1.60 -5.25 4.59
N ALA A 8 -0.34 -4.91 4.29
CA ALA A 8 0.17 -3.56 4.54
C ALA A 8 -0.60 -2.49 3.75
N THR A 9 -0.90 -2.76 2.48
CA THR A 9 -1.62 -1.83 1.60
C THR A 9 -3.02 -1.53 2.10
N VAL A 10 -3.77 -2.55 2.53
CA VAL A 10 -5.11 -2.41 3.11
C VAL A 10 -5.08 -1.60 4.40
N LEU A 11 -4.07 -1.84 5.25
CA LEU A 11 -3.92 -1.09 6.50
C LEU A 11 -3.50 0.36 6.28
N LEU A 12 -2.73 0.65 5.22
CA LEU A 12 -2.31 2.02 4.87
C LEU A 12 -3.42 2.82 4.18
N TYR A 13 -4.33 2.16 3.47
CA TYR A 13 -5.43 2.79 2.72
C TYR A 13 -6.76 2.07 3.06
N PRO A 14 -7.25 2.21 4.31
CA PRO A 14 -8.50 1.61 4.73
C PRO A 14 -9.69 2.29 4.04
N ARG A 15 -10.83 1.58 3.98
CA ARG A 15 -12.09 2.19 3.54
C ARG A 15 -12.56 3.21 4.59
N THR A 16 -13.04 4.35 4.12
CA THR A 16 -13.63 5.43 4.95
C THR A 16 -15.07 5.72 4.51
N GLU A 17 -15.78 6.61 5.20
CA GLU A 17 -17.13 7.02 4.81
C GLU A 17 -17.13 7.76 3.46
N ASP A 18 -16.07 8.51 3.16
CA ASP A 18 -15.99 9.38 1.97
C ASP A 18 -15.24 8.75 0.80
N LEU A 19 -14.37 7.78 1.06
CA LEU A 19 -13.43 7.24 0.08
C LEU A 19 -13.35 5.71 0.15
N PRO A 20 -13.28 5.02 -1.02
CA PRO A 20 -13.08 3.59 -1.07
C PRO A 20 -11.70 3.22 -0.51
N GLY A 21 -11.57 2.00 0.00
CA GLY A 21 -10.30 1.47 0.49
C GLY A 21 -9.48 0.81 -0.62
N ALA A 22 -8.24 0.46 -0.34
CA ALA A 22 -7.42 -0.29 -1.31
C ALA A 22 -8.03 -1.66 -1.67
N GLU A 23 -8.82 -2.28 -0.78
CA GLU A 23 -9.54 -3.53 -1.08
C GLU A 23 -10.56 -3.40 -2.21
N ASP A 24 -11.00 -2.17 -2.50
CA ASP A 24 -11.99 -1.88 -3.53
C ASP A 24 -11.37 -1.68 -4.93
N CYS A 25 -10.03 -1.70 -5.01
CA CYS A 25 -9.27 -1.26 -6.19
C CYS A 25 -8.71 -2.42 -7.04
N ASP A 26 -9.33 -3.60 -7.00
CA ASP A 26 -8.80 -4.85 -7.61
C ASP A 26 -7.30 -5.09 -7.26
N LEU A 27 -7.00 -4.94 -5.97
CA LEU A 27 -5.65 -4.88 -5.44
C LEU A 27 -4.82 -6.13 -5.76
N ASP A 28 -5.45 -7.31 -5.77
CA ASP A 28 -4.75 -8.57 -6.03
C ASP A 28 -4.27 -8.67 -7.48
N ALA A 29 -5.10 -8.24 -8.44
CA ALA A 29 -4.69 -8.17 -9.85
C ALA A 29 -3.61 -7.09 -10.05
N PHE A 30 -3.75 -5.93 -9.40
CA PHE A 30 -2.75 -4.86 -9.46
C PHE A 30 -1.38 -5.32 -8.93
N LEU A 31 -1.33 -5.95 -7.75
CA LEU A 31 -0.07 -6.38 -7.14
C LEU A 31 0.58 -7.52 -7.91
N THR A 32 -0.21 -8.42 -8.50
CA THR A 32 0.31 -9.49 -9.36
C THR A 32 0.99 -8.89 -10.59
N ARG A 33 0.29 -8.00 -11.30
CA ARG A 33 0.83 -7.28 -12.45
C ARG A 33 2.07 -6.47 -12.09
N TYR A 34 1.99 -5.68 -11.00
CA TYR A 34 3.10 -4.86 -10.55
C TYR A 34 4.36 -5.68 -10.25
N ARG A 35 4.21 -6.86 -9.63
CA ARG A 35 5.31 -7.79 -9.39
C ARG A 35 5.93 -8.29 -10.69
N ASP A 36 5.11 -8.65 -11.66
CA ASP A 36 5.55 -9.30 -12.90
C ASP A 36 6.19 -8.30 -13.89
N GLU A 37 5.78 -7.03 -13.82
CA GLU A 37 6.24 -5.97 -14.75
C GLU A 37 7.35 -5.08 -14.19
N THR A 38 7.55 -5.07 -12.87
CA THR A 38 8.61 -4.28 -12.24
C THR A 38 9.95 -5.01 -12.23
N THR A 39 11.04 -4.28 -12.03
CA THR A 39 12.35 -4.92 -11.82
C THR A 39 12.36 -5.71 -10.50
N PRO A 40 13.02 -6.87 -10.43
CA PRO A 40 13.05 -7.68 -9.22
C PRO A 40 13.54 -6.91 -7.98
N LEU A 41 14.45 -5.95 -8.16
CA LEU A 41 14.98 -5.10 -7.09
C LEU A 41 13.90 -4.22 -6.47
N VAL A 42 13.01 -3.63 -7.29
CA VAL A 42 11.90 -2.81 -6.81
C VAL A 42 10.91 -3.68 -6.02
N TRP A 43 10.57 -4.86 -6.54
CA TRP A 43 9.68 -5.79 -5.83
C TRP A 43 10.25 -6.22 -4.47
N VAL A 44 11.55 -6.51 -4.41
CA VAL A 44 12.24 -6.79 -3.14
C VAL A 44 12.12 -5.60 -2.19
N GLY A 45 12.30 -4.37 -2.66
CA GLY A 45 12.12 -3.16 -1.86
C GLY A 45 10.71 -3.01 -1.29
N VAL A 46 9.67 -3.27 -2.09
CA VAL A 46 8.27 -3.27 -1.65
C VAL A 46 8.03 -4.33 -0.58
N VAL A 47 8.54 -5.54 -0.80
CA VAL A 47 8.43 -6.65 0.17
C VAL A 47 9.12 -6.31 1.48
N LEU A 48 10.35 -5.77 1.44
CA LEU A 48 11.08 -5.35 2.64
C LEU A 48 10.35 -4.23 3.38
N GLY A 49 9.80 -3.25 2.66
CA GLY A 49 8.98 -2.21 3.25
C GLY A 49 7.74 -2.77 3.95
N ALA A 50 7.10 -3.78 3.37
CA ALA A 50 5.95 -4.45 3.98
C ALA A 50 6.37 -5.22 5.25
N ILE A 51 7.53 -5.89 5.25
CA ILE A 51 8.08 -6.54 6.46
C ILE A 51 8.32 -5.50 7.55
N VAL A 52 8.98 -4.38 7.23
CA VAL A 52 9.23 -3.30 8.19
C VAL A 52 7.92 -2.74 8.74
N PHE A 53 6.92 -2.49 7.89
CA PHE A 53 5.59 -2.08 8.34
C PHE A 53 5.02 -3.05 9.38
N HIS A 54 5.04 -4.35 9.10
CA HIS A 54 4.48 -5.34 10.02
C HIS A 54 5.26 -5.51 11.32
N LEU A 55 6.58 -5.25 11.34
CA LEU A 55 7.41 -5.40 12.54
C LEU A 55 7.50 -4.13 13.40
N THR A 56 7.15 -2.97 12.84
CA THR A 56 7.26 -1.68 13.53
C THR A 56 6.10 -1.28 14.45
N PRO A 57 5.00 -2.05 14.66
CA PRO A 57 4.02 -1.73 15.71
C PRO A 57 4.61 -1.56 17.11
N ILE A 58 5.71 -2.27 17.40
CA ILE A 58 6.44 -2.11 18.68
C ILE A 58 7.01 -0.70 18.84
N LEU A 59 7.40 -0.05 17.74
CA LEU A 59 7.97 1.29 17.74
C LEU A 59 6.88 2.37 17.69
N THR A 60 5.75 2.11 17.03
CA THR A 60 4.69 3.12 16.83
C THR A 60 3.61 3.08 17.90
N VAL A 61 3.04 1.90 18.18
CA VAL A 61 1.90 1.71 19.10
C VAL A 61 2.26 0.92 20.34
N LYS A 62 3.55 0.56 20.52
CA LYS A 62 4.11 -0.15 21.68
C LYS A 62 3.49 -1.54 21.90
N VAL A 63 3.04 -2.17 20.82
CA VAL A 63 2.46 -3.53 20.85
C VAL A 63 3.40 -4.47 20.10
N PRO A 64 3.88 -5.56 20.72
CA PRO A 64 4.79 -6.52 20.09
C PRO A 64 4.02 -7.55 19.23
N LEU A 65 3.05 -7.09 18.45
CA LEU A 65 2.28 -7.91 17.51
C LEU A 65 2.50 -7.40 16.08
N PRO A 66 2.54 -8.30 15.09
CA PRO A 66 2.54 -7.89 13.69
C PRO A 66 1.32 -7.01 13.35
N ALA A 67 1.49 -6.08 12.41
CA ALA A 67 0.42 -5.13 12.06
C ALA A 67 -0.90 -5.82 11.64
N PHE A 68 -0.85 -6.96 10.97
CA PHE A 68 -2.01 -7.73 10.53
C PHE A 68 -2.79 -8.41 11.68
N TRP A 69 -2.25 -8.45 12.90
CA TRP A 69 -2.93 -8.94 14.10
C TRP A 69 -3.38 -7.83 15.04
N LEU A 70 -3.11 -6.56 14.69
CA LEU A 70 -3.56 -5.45 15.51
C LEU A 70 -5.08 -5.30 15.41
N PRO A 71 -5.75 -4.96 16.52
CA PRO A 71 -7.12 -4.47 16.48
C PRO A 71 -7.25 -3.26 15.54
N PRO A 72 -8.39 -3.06 14.85
CA PRO A 72 -8.53 -2.03 13.82
C PRO A 72 -8.09 -0.62 14.26
N LYS A 73 -8.46 -0.21 15.48
CA LYS A 73 -8.05 1.10 16.04
C LYS A 73 -6.54 1.25 16.23
N LEU A 74 -5.84 0.16 16.57
CA LEU A 74 -4.39 0.18 16.73
C LEU A 74 -3.67 0.08 15.38
N ALA A 75 -4.25 -0.65 14.43
CA ALA A 75 -3.72 -0.75 13.09
C ALA A 75 -3.76 0.62 12.38
N ASP A 76 -4.86 1.36 12.51
CA ASP A 76 -5.01 2.73 11.97
C ASP A 76 -4.00 3.69 12.60
N ARG A 77 -3.88 3.70 13.94
CA ARG A 77 -2.86 4.50 14.64
C ARG A 77 -1.43 4.14 14.24
N HIS A 78 -1.16 2.86 13.99
CA HIS A 78 0.14 2.42 13.51
C HIS A 78 0.40 2.91 12.08
N ALA A 79 -0.59 2.80 11.19
CA ALA A 79 -0.50 3.27 9.81
C ALA A 79 -0.24 4.79 9.74
N ASP A 80 -0.94 5.58 10.55
CA ASP A 80 -0.70 7.02 10.64
C ASP A 80 0.70 7.35 11.20
N ALA A 81 1.07 6.73 12.32
CA ALA A 81 2.36 6.99 12.96
C ALA A 81 3.57 6.60 12.09
N ILE A 82 3.50 5.48 11.37
CA ILE A 82 4.59 5.06 10.48
C ILE A 82 4.64 5.92 9.21
N ALA A 83 3.48 6.42 8.75
CA ALA A 83 3.39 7.30 7.60
C ALA A 83 3.95 8.71 7.87
N THR A 84 3.92 9.16 9.13
CA THR A 84 4.29 10.51 9.59
C THR A 84 5.54 10.54 10.47
N THR A 85 6.25 9.42 10.62
CA THR A 85 7.42 9.33 11.49
C THR A 85 8.57 10.24 11.04
N ASP A 86 9.28 10.81 12.03
CA ASP A 86 10.51 11.59 11.82
C ASP A 86 11.73 10.71 11.51
N SER A 87 11.65 9.40 11.77
CA SER A 87 12.71 8.46 11.44
C SER A 87 12.80 8.28 9.93
N TYR A 88 13.78 8.94 9.31
CA TYR A 88 14.03 8.83 7.87
C TYR A 88 14.14 7.37 7.41
N LEU A 89 14.82 6.51 8.17
CA LEU A 89 15.00 5.11 7.80
C LEU A 89 13.67 4.36 7.77
N LEU A 90 12.81 4.55 8.77
CA LEU A 90 11.49 3.90 8.81
C LEU A 90 10.58 4.44 7.71
N ARG A 91 10.55 5.76 7.56
CA ARG A 91 9.76 6.44 6.53
C ARG A 91 10.17 5.99 5.13
N GLN A 92 11.47 5.93 4.85
CA GLN A 92 12.00 5.50 3.56
C GLN A 92 11.77 4.01 3.31
N ALA A 93 11.88 3.16 4.34
CA ALA A 93 11.63 1.73 4.21
C ALA A 93 10.18 1.45 3.81
N VAL A 94 9.21 2.15 4.41
CA VAL A 94 7.78 1.94 4.13
C VAL A 94 7.29 2.74 2.91
N PHE A 95 8.07 3.72 2.43
CA PHE A 95 7.71 4.59 1.31
C PHE A 95 7.33 3.80 0.05
N LEU A 96 8.10 2.78 -0.33
CA LEU A 96 7.79 1.99 -1.53
C LEU A 96 6.42 1.30 -1.44
N VAL A 97 6.05 0.81 -0.26
CA VAL A 97 4.71 0.23 -0.06
C VAL A 97 3.65 1.31 -0.21
N LYS A 98 3.83 2.47 0.43
CA LYS A 98 2.89 3.60 0.32
C LYS A 98 2.71 4.08 -1.11
N LEU A 99 3.80 4.12 -1.88
CA LEU A 99 3.81 4.51 -3.28
C LEU A 99 2.98 3.53 -4.11
N VAL A 100 3.28 2.22 -4.01
CA VAL A 100 2.58 1.17 -4.76
C VAL A 100 1.09 1.10 -4.37
N ALA A 101 0.81 1.19 -3.07
CA ALA A 101 -0.55 1.26 -2.55
C ALA A 101 -1.31 2.49 -3.06
N GLY A 102 -0.65 3.65 -3.11
CA GLY A 102 -1.22 4.88 -3.65
C GLY A 102 -1.51 4.80 -5.14
N LEU A 103 -0.65 4.13 -5.93
CA LEU A 103 -0.91 3.87 -7.36
C LEU A 103 -2.14 2.99 -7.55
N ALA A 104 -2.27 1.90 -6.78
CA ALA A 104 -3.44 1.04 -6.81
C ALA A 104 -4.71 1.82 -6.43
N TRP A 105 -4.66 2.55 -5.31
CA TRP A 105 -5.80 3.30 -4.79
C TRP A 105 -6.25 4.44 -5.72
N ALA A 106 -5.30 5.18 -6.29
CA ALA A 106 -5.59 6.27 -7.24
C ALA A 106 -6.08 5.80 -8.61
N SER A 107 -6.10 4.48 -8.88
CA SER A 107 -6.74 3.92 -10.06
C SER A 107 -8.28 3.90 -9.95
N HIS A 108 -8.81 3.90 -8.72
CA HIS A 108 -10.25 3.78 -8.48
C HIS A 108 -11.02 5.02 -8.97
N PRO A 109 -12.09 4.88 -9.77
CA PRO A 109 -12.83 6.01 -10.37
C PRO A 109 -13.31 7.05 -9.36
N GLU A 110 -13.88 6.61 -8.23
CA GLU A 110 -14.38 7.53 -7.20
C GLU A 110 -13.26 8.33 -6.52
N VAL A 111 -12.09 7.72 -6.28
CA VAL A 111 -10.91 8.43 -5.75
C VAL A 111 -10.51 9.52 -6.74
N ARG A 112 -10.35 9.17 -8.02
CA ARG A 112 -9.97 10.12 -9.07
C ARG A 112 -10.95 11.28 -9.17
N LYS A 113 -12.26 11.00 -9.13
CA LYS A 113 -13.32 12.01 -9.14
C LYS A 113 -13.22 12.94 -7.93
N ARG A 114 -13.00 12.41 -6.72
CA ARG A 114 -12.88 13.21 -5.49
C ARG A 114 -11.71 14.20 -5.54
N PHE A 115 -10.63 13.84 -6.22
CA PHE A 115 -9.45 14.67 -6.44
C PHE A 115 -9.47 15.46 -7.77
N ALA A 116 -10.61 15.51 -8.48
CA ALA A 116 -10.75 16.17 -9.78
C ALA A 116 -9.73 15.72 -10.84
N LEU A 117 -9.33 14.45 -10.80
CA LEU A 117 -8.45 13.83 -11.78
C LEU A 117 -9.28 13.25 -12.93
N ALA A 118 -8.75 13.34 -14.17
CA ALA A 118 -9.36 12.70 -15.33
C ALA A 118 -9.47 11.17 -15.12
N PRO A 119 -10.48 10.49 -15.67
CA PRO A 119 -10.57 9.03 -15.63
C PRO A 119 -9.28 8.37 -16.13
N LEU A 120 -8.89 7.25 -15.52
CA LEU A 120 -7.75 6.48 -16.00
C LEU A 120 -8.19 5.70 -17.24
N GLU A 121 -7.50 5.88 -18.35
CA GLU A 121 -7.73 5.12 -19.58
C GLU A 121 -7.29 3.67 -19.40
N ALA A 122 -7.89 2.76 -20.18
CA ALA A 122 -7.45 1.37 -20.19
C ALA A 122 -6.01 1.28 -20.72
N ASP A 123 -5.20 0.41 -20.11
CA ASP A 123 -3.86 0.08 -20.63
C ASP A 123 -4.03 -0.48 -22.05
N PRO A 124 -3.39 0.11 -23.08
CA PRO A 124 -3.50 -0.36 -24.46
C PRO A 124 -2.74 -1.67 -24.70
N ASP A 125 -1.97 -2.17 -23.72
CA ASP A 125 -1.24 -3.44 -23.72
C ASP A 125 -0.19 -3.59 -24.85
N THR A 126 0.10 -2.50 -25.57
CA THR A 126 0.90 -2.52 -26.82
C THR A 126 2.34 -2.98 -26.63
N TRP A 127 2.90 -2.80 -25.45
CA TRP A 127 4.30 -3.12 -25.14
C TRP A 127 4.51 -4.58 -24.71
N ARG A 128 3.45 -5.31 -24.33
CA ARG A 128 3.56 -6.73 -23.91
C ARG A 128 3.70 -7.70 -25.07
N THR A 129 3.49 -7.21 -26.30
CA THR A 129 3.55 -7.99 -27.54
C THR A 129 4.80 -7.72 -28.38
N GLU A 130 5.68 -6.83 -27.94
CA GLU A 130 6.96 -6.54 -28.62
C GLU A 130 8.07 -7.54 -28.26
#